data_AF-A0A9P4NPI4-F1
#
_entry.id   AF-A0A9P4NPI4-F1
#
_cell.length_a   1.000
_cell.length_b   1.000
_cell.length_c   1.000
_cell.angle_alpha   90.00
_cell.angle_beta   90.00
_cell.angle_gamma   90.00
#
_symmetry.space_group_name_H-M   'P 1'
#
loop_
_entity.id
_entity.type
_entity.pdbx_description
1 polymer ?
#
loop_
_entity_poly.entity_id
_entity_poly.type
_entity_poly.pdbx_seq_one_letter_code
_entity_poly.pdbx_strand_id
1 'polypeptide(L)'
;MTTYDSENPYACAPSLFQGQHNPPSYSPYHSTPVLGIHEFLTRVETIRPQMERLTENISLIASCHQRSLSNAPVSSGSAIDHLVLQTQVLIAYINDTIKYLDTDASRSGGNASKSSQLRNLKTQFRTRLEQYHHEESEYKRRFEQDIGRQYRVANSDASEDEVREAMTANWVDEDIFQNALGSKTSSAGALAAIRSRHNDIQQIVRTLAHLDKVFEDMGDMLSNHEPVMAQLDGPAVMIAQYDGPDDETNVRGGEGRRDRTLRALLICIAAWIVLSAISGIAAGIYLATRDRKDDDYHRGTNF
;
A
#
# COMPACT_ATOMS: atom_id res chain seq x y z
N MET A 1 -5.25 10.31 -70.94
CA MET A 1 -4.08 11.07 -71.38
C MET A 1 -4.38 12.54 -71.12
N THR A 2 -3.45 13.24 -70.46
CA THR A 2 -3.37 14.70 -70.20
C THR A 2 -4.49 15.32 -69.33
N THR A 3 -4.31 15.50 -68.02
CA THR A 3 -3.66 16.66 -67.32
C THR A 3 -4.28 18.01 -67.66
N TYR A 4 -5.15 18.50 -66.75
CA TYR A 4 -5.41 19.92 -66.58
C TYR A 4 -4.83 20.36 -65.24
N ASP A 5 -3.89 21.27 -65.36
CA ASP A 5 -3.21 22.06 -64.35
C ASP A 5 -4.17 23.13 -63.83
N SER A 6 -4.27 23.30 -62.51
CA SER A 6 -4.93 24.45 -61.89
C SER A 6 -4.18 24.84 -60.62
N GLU A 7 -3.13 25.64 -60.85
CA GLU A 7 -2.74 26.83 -60.10
C GLU A 7 -2.63 26.71 -58.56
N ASN A 8 -1.38 26.59 -58.10
CA ASN A 8 -0.95 26.85 -56.74
C ASN A 8 -0.82 28.37 -56.50
N PRO A 9 -1.61 28.98 -55.59
CA PRO A 9 -1.67 30.44 -55.43
C PRO A 9 -0.56 31.05 -54.56
N TYR A 10 0.56 30.36 -54.37
CA TYR A 10 1.71 30.88 -53.62
C TYR A 10 2.97 30.99 -54.50
N ALA A 11 2.83 31.63 -55.66
CA ALA A 11 3.98 32.19 -56.36
C ALA A 11 4.27 33.59 -55.81
N CYS A 12 5.24 33.68 -54.88
CA CYS A 12 5.86 34.94 -54.50
C CYS A 12 7.39 34.85 -54.72
N ALA A 13 7.94 35.97 -55.18
CA ALA A 13 9.19 36.13 -55.95
C ALA A 13 10.51 35.97 -55.13
N PRO A 14 11.70 36.09 -55.76
CA PRO A 14 12.95 35.45 -55.30
C PRO A 14 13.67 36.24 -54.20
N SER A 15 14.19 35.52 -53.21
CA SER A 15 15.14 36.03 -52.22
C SER A 15 16.58 35.87 -52.74
N LEU A 16 17.22 36.99 -53.06
CA LEU A 16 18.67 37.13 -53.06
C LEU A 16 19.15 37.04 -51.61
N PHE A 17 19.62 35.88 -51.15
CA PHE A 17 20.55 35.81 -50.02
C PHE A 17 21.37 34.53 -50.10
N GLN A 18 22.65 34.68 -50.45
CA GLN A 18 23.65 33.64 -50.46
C GLN A 18 24.20 33.51 -49.03
N GLY A 19 23.71 32.51 -48.30
CA GLY A 19 24.22 32.10 -46.99
C GLY A 19 24.25 30.59 -46.91
N GLN A 20 25.43 30.00 -46.73
CA GLN A 20 25.61 28.56 -46.53
C GLN A 20 24.82 28.12 -45.29
N HIS A 21 23.72 27.39 -45.48
CA HIS A 21 23.03 26.67 -44.43
C HIS A 21 23.09 25.17 -44.72
N ASN A 22 23.89 24.48 -43.91
CA ASN A 22 23.91 23.03 -43.82
C ASN A 22 22.51 22.55 -43.35
N PRO A 23 21.88 21.54 -43.99
CA PRO A 23 20.58 21.06 -43.54
C PRO A 23 20.70 20.40 -42.15
N PRO A 24 19.74 20.60 -41.22
CA PRO A 24 19.78 19.94 -39.93
C PRO A 24 19.55 18.44 -40.13
N SER A 25 20.52 17.64 -39.69
CA SER A 25 20.41 16.19 -39.58
C SER A 25 19.26 15.84 -38.64
N TYR A 26 18.17 15.32 -39.17
CA TYR A 26 17.10 14.75 -38.35
C TYR A 26 17.60 13.42 -37.76
N SER A 27 17.86 13.40 -36.46
CA SER A 27 18.14 12.16 -35.72
C SER A 27 16.86 11.73 -34.99
N PRO A 28 16.18 10.64 -35.40
CA PRO A 28 14.89 10.27 -34.86
C PRO A 28 15.05 9.34 -33.65
N TYR A 29 15.69 9.82 -32.57
CA TYR A 29 15.71 9.09 -31.31
C TYR A 29 15.69 10.07 -30.14
N HIS A 30 14.50 10.52 -29.76
CA HIS A 30 14.30 11.07 -28.42
C HIS A 30 14.14 9.90 -27.45
N SER A 31 15.25 9.24 -27.13
CA SER A 31 15.33 8.43 -25.91
C SER A 31 15.07 9.39 -24.75
N THR A 32 13.94 9.23 -24.07
CA THR A 32 13.67 10.03 -22.86
C THR A 32 14.87 9.89 -21.92
N PRO A 33 15.46 10.99 -21.43
CA PRO A 33 16.65 10.91 -20.58
C PRO A 33 16.34 10.06 -19.34
N VAL A 34 17.25 9.14 -19.00
CA VAL A 34 17.24 8.46 -17.71
C VAL A 34 17.40 9.52 -16.62
N LEU A 35 16.63 9.41 -15.54
CA LEU A 35 16.62 10.41 -14.49
C LEU A 35 17.99 10.49 -13.81
N GLY A 36 18.39 11.71 -13.46
CA GLY A 36 19.51 11.88 -12.54
C GLY A 36 19.22 11.23 -11.19
N ILE A 37 20.24 10.74 -10.48
CA ILE A 37 20.05 10.12 -9.14
C ILE A 37 19.33 11.06 -8.18
N HIS A 38 19.63 12.36 -8.22
CA HIS A 38 18.97 13.35 -7.37
C HIS A 38 17.47 13.42 -7.67
N GLU A 39 17.06 13.54 -8.94
CA GLU A 39 15.65 13.58 -9.33
C GLU A 39 14.91 12.29 -8.93
N PHE A 40 15.56 11.14 -9.12
CA PHE A 40 15.04 9.86 -8.68
C PHE A 40 14.79 9.85 -7.16
N LEU A 41 15.77 10.28 -6.36
CA LEU A 41 15.64 10.33 -4.89
C LEU A 41 14.57 11.33 -4.44
N THR A 42 14.47 12.49 -5.08
CA THR A 42 13.39 13.45 -4.82
C THR A 42 12.03 12.81 -5.04
N ARG A 43 11.84 12.06 -6.14
CA ARG A 43 10.58 11.34 -6.39
C ARG A 43 10.32 10.30 -5.31
N VAL A 44 11.31 9.49 -4.92
CA VAL A 44 11.18 8.55 -3.80
C VAL A 44 10.74 9.26 -2.51
N GLU A 45 11.33 10.42 -2.20
CA GLU A 45 10.97 11.23 -1.03
C GLU A 45 9.54 11.76 -1.08
N THR A 46 9.04 12.14 -2.26
CA THR A 46 7.65 12.63 -2.39
C THR A 46 6.61 11.56 -2.11
N ILE A 47 6.92 10.27 -2.33
CA ILE A 47 5.92 9.21 -2.13
C ILE A 47 5.91 8.63 -0.72
N ARG A 48 7.02 8.73 0.04
CA ARG A 48 7.05 8.29 1.46
C ARG A 48 5.90 8.88 2.29
N PRO A 49 5.61 10.20 2.29
CA PRO A 49 4.47 10.73 3.04
C PRO A 49 3.12 10.25 2.50
N GLN A 50 3.02 9.89 1.22
CA GLN A 50 1.80 9.28 0.67
C GLN A 50 1.60 7.86 1.20
N MET A 51 2.67 7.10 1.43
CA MET A 51 2.59 5.80 2.09
C MET A 51 2.13 5.91 3.54
N GLU A 52 2.56 6.94 4.27
CA GLU A 52 2.07 7.17 5.64
C GLU A 52 0.59 7.56 5.65
N ARG A 53 0.16 8.43 4.73
CA ARG A 53 -1.26 8.75 4.54
C ARG A 53 -2.10 7.53 4.19
N LEU A 54 -1.55 6.58 3.42
CA LEU A 54 -2.22 5.32 3.15
C LEU A 54 -2.45 4.52 4.44
N THR A 55 -1.43 4.40 5.30
CA THR A 55 -1.56 3.75 6.61
C THR A 55 -2.63 4.42 7.49
N GLU A 56 -2.65 5.75 7.51
CA GLU A 56 -3.66 6.54 8.24
C GLU A 56 -5.06 6.27 7.71
N ASN A 57 -5.25 6.33 6.39
CA ASN A 57 -6.52 6.05 5.74
C ASN A 57 -7.02 4.64 6.05
N ILE A 58 -6.16 3.62 5.98
CA ILE A 58 -6.51 2.23 6.31
C ILE A 58 -7.04 2.14 7.75
N SER A 59 -6.36 2.81 8.69
CA SER A 59 -6.74 2.82 10.11
C SER A 59 -8.08 3.54 10.35
N LEU A 60 -8.33 4.62 9.62
CA LEU A 60 -9.60 5.35 9.65
C LEU A 60 -10.75 4.53 9.05
N ILE A 61 -10.51 3.86 7.92
CA ILE A 61 -11.48 2.94 7.28
C ILE A 61 -11.84 1.81 8.25
N ALA A 62 -10.84 1.16 8.86
CA ALA A 62 -11.05 0.13 9.89
C ALA A 62 -11.93 0.61 11.04
N SER A 63 -11.69 1.84 11.52
CA SER A 63 -12.46 2.45 12.60
C SER A 63 -13.92 2.72 12.19
N CYS A 64 -14.13 3.16 10.95
CA CYS A 64 -15.47 3.35 10.39
C CYS A 64 -16.20 2.01 10.22
N HIS A 65 -15.53 1.00 9.68
CA HIS A 65 -16.02 -0.38 9.57
C HIS A 65 -16.48 -0.94 10.92
N GLN A 66 -15.65 -0.81 11.95
CA GLN A 66 -15.99 -1.27 13.30
C GLN A 66 -17.23 -0.54 13.86
N ARG A 67 -17.38 0.76 13.57
CA ARG A 67 -18.56 1.53 13.97
C ARG A 67 -19.82 1.06 13.22
N SER A 68 -19.72 0.72 11.93
CA SER A 68 -20.83 0.21 11.14
C SER A 68 -21.36 -1.15 11.65
N LEU A 69 -20.49 -2.01 12.19
CA LEU A 69 -20.94 -3.28 12.82
C LEU A 69 -21.72 -3.04 14.11
N SER A 70 -21.43 -1.95 14.84
CA SER A 70 -22.08 -1.64 16.12
C SER A 70 -23.51 -1.08 16.02
N ASN A 71 -24.11 -1.06 14.82
CA ASN A 71 -25.45 -0.50 14.54
C ASN A 71 -25.63 0.98 14.95
N ALA A 72 -24.55 1.76 14.91
CA ALA A 72 -24.63 3.22 15.08
C ALA A 72 -25.37 3.86 13.87
N PRO A 73 -26.10 4.98 14.05
CA PRO A 73 -26.94 5.56 13.00
C PRO A 73 -26.19 5.90 11.70
N VAL A 74 -26.91 5.73 10.59
CA VAL A 74 -26.52 5.69 9.16
C VAL A 74 -25.86 6.97 8.61
N SER A 75 -25.63 8.00 9.42
CA SER A 75 -25.05 9.28 8.94
C SER A 75 -23.56 9.21 8.59
N SER A 76 -22.92 8.04 8.74
CA SER A 76 -21.48 7.86 8.51
C SER A 76 -21.11 7.35 7.11
N GLY A 77 -22.08 6.97 6.27
CA GLY A 77 -21.84 6.32 4.96
C GLY A 77 -21.08 7.20 3.95
N SER A 78 -21.47 8.46 3.79
CA SER A 78 -20.82 9.36 2.81
C SER A 78 -19.36 9.68 3.14
N ALA A 79 -19.01 9.70 4.43
CA ALA A 79 -17.64 9.98 4.88
C ALA A 79 -16.70 8.80 4.59
N ILE A 80 -17.18 7.57 4.77
CA ILE A 80 -16.37 6.38 4.45
C ILE A 80 -16.19 6.23 2.94
N ASP A 81 -17.22 6.49 2.13
CA ASP A 81 -17.12 6.39 0.67
C ASP A 81 -16.08 7.36 0.11
N HIS A 82 -16.08 8.60 0.58
CA HIS A 82 -15.07 9.58 0.20
C HIS A 82 -13.66 9.12 0.60
N LEU A 83 -13.51 8.56 1.81
CA LEU A 83 -12.23 8.08 2.30
C LEU A 83 -11.71 6.87 1.51
N VAL A 84 -12.59 5.93 1.14
CA VAL A 84 -12.27 4.77 0.29
C VAL A 84 -11.83 5.25 -1.10
N LEU A 85 -12.58 6.16 -1.72
CA LEU A 85 -12.21 6.72 -3.03
C LEU A 85 -10.87 7.45 -2.98
N GLN A 86 -10.65 8.29 -1.97
CA GLN A 86 -9.37 8.98 -1.77
C GLN A 86 -8.21 7.98 -1.62
N THR A 87 -8.45 6.87 -0.91
CA THR A 87 -7.47 5.80 -0.71
C THR A 87 -7.16 5.06 -2.02
N GLN A 88 -8.16 4.78 -2.84
CA GLN A 88 -7.97 4.18 -4.16
C GLN A 88 -7.12 5.07 -5.09
N VAL A 89 -7.41 6.37 -5.12
CA VAL A 89 -6.62 7.35 -5.88
C VAL A 89 -5.18 7.40 -5.38
N LEU A 90 -4.98 7.36 -4.07
CA LEU A 90 -3.65 7.35 -3.45
C LEU A 90 -2.85 6.09 -3.81
N ILE A 91 -3.50 4.92 -3.76
CA ILE A 91 -2.91 3.64 -4.18
C ILE A 91 -2.49 3.69 -5.65
N ALA A 92 -3.36 4.19 -6.53
CA ALA A 92 -3.06 4.32 -7.95
C ALA A 92 -1.85 5.26 -8.19
N TYR A 93 -1.84 6.43 -7.53
CA TYR A 93 -0.72 7.38 -7.61
C TYR A 93 0.61 6.76 -7.17
N ILE A 94 0.62 6.04 -6.04
CA ILE A 94 1.82 5.36 -5.53
C ILE A 94 2.26 4.27 -6.51
N ASN A 95 1.33 3.45 -7.00
CA ASN A 95 1.60 2.37 -7.96
C ASN A 95 2.23 2.92 -9.26
N ASP A 96 1.62 3.94 -9.87
CA ASP A 96 2.10 4.55 -11.11
C ASP A 96 3.48 5.19 -10.94
N THR A 97 3.73 5.82 -9.78
CA THR A 97 5.04 6.39 -9.48
C THR A 97 6.09 5.30 -9.32
N ILE A 98 5.77 4.19 -8.65
CA ILE A 98 6.67 3.04 -8.52
C ILE A 98 6.96 2.41 -9.89
N LYS A 99 5.94 2.23 -10.75
CA LYS A 99 6.11 1.73 -12.13
C LYS A 99 7.04 2.62 -12.96
N TYR A 100 6.89 3.93 -12.82
CA TYR A 100 7.76 4.88 -13.49
C TYR A 100 9.21 4.78 -13.00
N LEU A 101 9.42 4.71 -11.68
CA LEU A 101 10.76 4.55 -11.09
C LEU A 101 11.38 3.20 -11.43
N ASP A 102 10.57 2.16 -11.61
CA ASP A 102 10.97 0.83 -12.07
C ASP A 102 11.51 0.85 -13.50
N THR A 103 10.76 1.48 -14.39
CA THR A 103 11.17 1.68 -15.79
C THR A 103 12.44 2.54 -15.87
N ASP A 104 12.59 3.56 -15.04
CA ASP A 104 13.81 4.37 -15.00
C ASP A 104 15.02 3.58 -14.45
N ALA A 105 14.82 2.82 -13.37
CA ALA A 105 15.87 2.03 -12.75
C ALA A 105 16.41 0.94 -13.69
N SER A 106 15.53 0.26 -14.43
CA SER A 106 15.93 -0.74 -15.44
C SER A 106 16.73 -0.12 -16.59
N ARG A 107 16.35 1.09 -17.04
CA ARG A 107 17.09 1.84 -18.08
C ARG A 107 18.40 2.47 -17.60
N SER A 108 18.58 2.60 -16.29
CA SER A 108 19.77 3.19 -15.66
C SER A 108 21.02 2.28 -15.67
N GLY A 109 20.97 1.10 -16.30
CA GLY A 109 22.14 0.24 -16.48
C GLY A 109 22.69 -0.37 -15.19
N GLY A 110 21.83 -0.65 -14.20
CA GLY A 110 22.26 -1.33 -12.97
C GLY A 110 22.73 -0.42 -11.84
N ASN A 111 22.23 0.81 -11.75
CA ASN A 111 22.51 1.70 -10.63
C ASN A 111 22.02 1.08 -9.29
N ALA A 112 22.95 0.58 -8.48
CA ALA A 112 22.68 -0.15 -7.25
C ALA A 112 21.94 0.70 -6.20
N SER A 113 22.18 2.02 -6.17
CA SER A 113 21.47 2.93 -5.26
C SER A 113 20.01 3.07 -5.65
N LYS A 114 19.71 3.28 -6.93
CA LYS A 114 18.32 3.35 -7.43
C LYS A 114 17.57 2.05 -7.18
N SER A 115 18.19 0.91 -7.49
CA SER A 115 17.56 -0.41 -7.32
C SER A 115 17.28 -0.74 -5.86
N SER A 116 18.21 -0.44 -4.95
CA SER A 116 18.02 -0.65 -3.50
C SER A 116 16.89 0.22 -2.94
N GLN A 117 16.85 1.51 -3.29
CA GLN A 117 15.78 2.42 -2.87
C GLN A 117 14.42 1.99 -3.43
N LEU A 118 14.36 1.60 -4.70
CA LEU A 118 13.14 1.11 -5.32
C LEU A 118 12.65 -0.20 -4.68
N ARG A 119 13.56 -1.15 -4.39
CA ARG A 119 13.20 -2.40 -3.73
C ARG A 119 12.59 -2.14 -2.36
N ASN A 120 13.22 -1.27 -1.57
CA ASN A 120 12.69 -0.89 -0.26
C ASN A 120 11.29 -0.28 -0.39
N LEU A 121 11.11 0.62 -1.36
CA LEU A 121 9.85 1.29 -1.64
C LEU A 121 8.73 0.30 -2.03
N LYS A 122 9.04 -0.65 -2.91
CA LYS A 122 8.12 -1.72 -3.31
C LYS A 122 7.71 -2.59 -2.12
N THR A 123 8.67 -3.04 -1.31
CA THR A 123 8.38 -3.85 -0.11
C THR A 123 7.46 -3.07 0.84
N GLN A 124 7.78 -1.81 1.10
CA GLN A 124 7.00 -0.93 1.95
C GLN A 124 5.57 -0.72 1.45
N PHE A 125 5.38 -0.51 0.15
CA PHE A 125 4.06 -0.38 -0.45
C PHE A 125 3.27 -1.70 -0.32
N ARG A 126 3.92 -2.82 -0.63
CA ARG A 126 3.33 -4.16 -0.56
C ARG A 126 2.81 -4.46 0.84
N THR A 127 3.61 -4.22 1.87
CA THR A 127 3.20 -4.46 3.27
C THR A 127 1.96 -3.66 3.66
N ARG A 128 1.85 -2.40 3.20
CA ARG A 128 0.67 -1.56 3.46
C ARG A 128 -0.57 -2.05 2.69
N LEU A 129 -0.40 -2.53 1.45
CA LEU A 129 -1.49 -3.17 0.70
C LEU A 129 -1.92 -4.49 1.35
N GLU A 130 -1.00 -5.30 1.85
CA GLU A 130 -1.30 -6.55 2.57
C GLU A 130 -2.09 -6.26 3.84
N GLN A 131 -1.70 -5.21 4.58
CA GLN A 131 -2.47 -4.73 5.73
C GLN A 131 -3.88 -4.29 5.32
N TYR A 132 -4.02 -3.52 4.24
CA TYR A 132 -5.33 -3.07 3.79
C TYR A 132 -6.22 -4.25 3.35
N HIS A 133 -5.66 -5.15 2.55
CA HIS A 133 -6.35 -6.35 2.09
C HIS A 133 -6.81 -7.23 3.26
N HIS A 134 -5.95 -7.40 4.28
CA HIS A 134 -6.30 -8.14 5.49
C HIS A 134 -7.47 -7.50 6.23
N GLU A 135 -7.46 -6.17 6.42
CA GLU A 135 -8.52 -5.44 7.10
C GLU A 135 -9.87 -5.57 6.36
N GLU A 136 -9.87 -5.38 5.04
CA GLU A 136 -11.08 -5.54 4.20
C GLU A 136 -11.61 -6.98 4.23
N SER A 137 -10.70 -7.97 4.20
CA SER A 137 -11.06 -9.39 4.28
C SER A 137 -11.67 -9.76 5.64
N GLU A 138 -11.07 -9.27 6.73
CA GLU A 138 -11.58 -9.47 8.08
C GLU A 138 -12.93 -8.78 8.28
N TYR A 139 -13.10 -7.57 7.73
CA TYR A 139 -14.36 -6.85 7.78
C TYR A 139 -15.46 -7.59 7.02
N LYS A 140 -15.19 -8.06 5.79
CA LYS A 140 -16.09 -8.94 5.02
C LYS A 140 -16.55 -10.15 5.84
N ARG A 141 -15.61 -10.86 6.47
CA ARG A 141 -15.90 -12.04 7.29
C ARG A 141 -16.80 -11.71 8.49
N ARG A 142 -16.51 -10.62 9.21
CA ARG A 142 -17.33 -10.19 10.36
C ARG A 142 -18.72 -9.78 9.93
N PHE A 143 -18.81 -9.06 8.81
CA PHE A 143 -20.06 -8.62 8.23
C PHE A 143 -20.95 -9.81 7.81
N GLU A 144 -20.39 -10.82 7.14
CA GLU A 144 -21.11 -12.06 6.80
C GLU A 144 -21.66 -12.75 8.07
N GLN A 145 -20.86 -12.82 9.14
CA GLN A 145 -21.30 -13.39 10.42
C GLN A 145 -22.46 -12.60 11.04
N ASP A 146 -22.43 -11.28 10.98
CA ASP A 146 -23.49 -10.42 11.51
C ASP A 146 -24.78 -10.54 10.69
N ILE A 147 -24.69 -10.63 9.35
CA ILE A 147 -25.83 -10.93 8.49
C ILE A 147 -26.42 -12.30 8.82
N GLY A 148 -25.60 -13.34 8.95
CA GLY A 148 -26.08 -14.68 9.30
C GLY A 148 -26.77 -14.73 10.66
N ARG A 149 -26.37 -13.87 11.62
CA ARG A 149 -27.11 -13.68 12.89
C ARG A 149 -28.45 -13.00 12.66
N GLN A 150 -28.48 -11.91 11.90
CA GLN A 150 -29.73 -11.19 11.61
C GLN A 150 -30.73 -12.04 10.83
N TYR A 151 -30.26 -12.82 9.86
CA TYR A 151 -31.09 -13.74 9.09
C TYR A 151 -31.72 -14.81 9.99
N ARG A 152 -30.96 -15.41 10.92
CA ARG A 152 -31.51 -16.38 11.90
C ARG A 152 -32.53 -15.78 12.86
N VAL A 153 -32.39 -14.49 13.20
CA VAL A 153 -33.39 -13.79 14.04
C VAL A 153 -34.68 -13.58 13.26
N ALA A 154 -34.60 -13.27 11.96
CA ALA A 154 -35.76 -13.09 11.09
C ALA A 154 -36.43 -14.42 10.68
N ASN A 155 -35.63 -15.47 10.47
CA ASN A 155 -36.03 -16.80 10.05
C ASN A 155 -35.50 -17.83 11.07
N SER A 156 -36.28 -18.06 12.13
CA SER A 156 -35.88 -18.92 13.25
C SER A 156 -35.83 -20.42 12.92
N ASP A 157 -36.36 -20.82 11.76
CA ASP A 157 -36.41 -22.18 11.23
C ASP A 157 -35.38 -22.46 10.13
N ALA A 158 -34.54 -21.48 9.76
CA ALA A 158 -33.54 -21.62 8.69
C ALA A 158 -32.44 -22.64 9.03
N SER A 159 -32.14 -23.53 8.09
CA SER A 159 -31.01 -24.48 8.15
C SER A 159 -29.67 -23.73 8.07
N GLU A 160 -28.61 -24.25 8.71
CA GLU A 160 -27.25 -23.66 8.55
C GLU A 160 -26.80 -23.60 7.09
N ASP A 161 -27.26 -24.53 6.24
CA ASP A 161 -26.97 -24.52 4.81
C ASP A 161 -27.67 -23.37 4.10
N GLU A 162 -28.91 -23.05 4.47
CA GLU A 162 -29.68 -21.95 3.92
C GLU A 162 -29.12 -20.59 4.40
N VAL A 163 -28.73 -20.48 5.67
CA VAL A 163 -28.07 -19.25 6.17
C VAL A 163 -26.75 -19.04 5.43
N ARG A 164 -25.98 -20.11 5.18
CA ARG A 164 -24.72 -20.00 4.43
C ARG A 164 -24.95 -19.67 2.98
N GLU A 165 -25.94 -20.27 2.34
CA GLU A 165 -26.32 -19.92 0.98
C GLU A 165 -26.76 -18.47 0.92
N ALA A 166 -27.56 -17.96 1.86
CA ALA A 166 -27.86 -16.54 1.95
C ALA A 166 -26.57 -15.71 2.12
N MET A 167 -25.67 -16.08 3.04
CA MET A 167 -24.40 -15.38 3.30
C MET A 167 -23.39 -15.41 2.13
N THR A 168 -23.43 -16.43 1.28
CA THR A 168 -22.44 -16.65 0.20
C THR A 168 -23.03 -16.46 -1.19
N ALA A 169 -24.37 -16.41 -1.30
CA ALA A 169 -25.07 -16.04 -2.52
C ALA A 169 -24.44 -14.76 -3.03
N ASN A 170 -24.27 -14.67 -4.33
CA ASN A 170 -23.61 -13.54 -4.93
C ASN A 170 -24.48 -12.31 -4.66
N TRP A 171 -24.21 -11.61 -3.56
CA TRP A 171 -24.85 -10.37 -3.13
C TRP A 171 -24.59 -9.23 -4.11
N VAL A 172 -24.19 -9.53 -5.34
CA VAL A 172 -24.08 -8.61 -6.46
C VAL A 172 -25.46 -8.37 -7.07
N ASP A 173 -26.35 -9.36 -7.01
CA ASP A 173 -27.74 -9.23 -7.48
C ASP A 173 -28.70 -8.98 -6.32
N GLU A 174 -29.18 -7.72 -6.21
CA GLU A 174 -30.24 -7.29 -5.30
C GLU A 174 -31.50 -8.18 -5.43
N ASP A 175 -31.81 -8.70 -6.63
CA ASP A 175 -32.98 -9.54 -6.89
C ASP A 175 -32.92 -10.90 -6.17
N ILE A 176 -31.74 -11.52 -6.07
CA ILE A 176 -31.55 -12.78 -5.35
C ILE A 176 -31.80 -12.56 -3.86
N PHE A 177 -31.39 -11.40 -3.34
CA PHE A 177 -31.57 -11.02 -1.96
C PHE A 177 -33.05 -10.74 -1.60
N GLN A 178 -33.77 -10.02 -2.45
CA GLN A 178 -35.20 -9.79 -2.27
C GLN A 178 -36.01 -11.11 -2.30
N ASN A 179 -35.61 -12.05 -3.16
CA ASN A 179 -36.21 -13.38 -3.23
C ASN A 179 -35.91 -14.22 -1.98
N ALA A 180 -34.69 -14.15 -1.44
CA ALA A 180 -34.28 -14.88 -0.22
C ALA A 180 -34.92 -14.35 1.07
N LEU A 181 -35.16 -13.04 1.17
CA LEU A 181 -35.86 -12.45 2.32
C LEU A 181 -37.35 -12.81 2.37
N GLY A 182 -37.95 -13.16 1.23
CA GLY A 182 -39.37 -13.38 1.07
C GLY A 182 -40.24 -12.16 1.45
N SER A 183 -41.54 -12.25 1.17
CA SER A 183 -42.53 -11.22 1.52
C SER A 183 -42.70 -10.95 3.04
N LYS A 184 -41.91 -11.58 3.91
CA LYS A 184 -42.08 -11.58 5.37
C LYS A 184 -41.36 -10.44 6.10
N THR A 185 -40.40 -9.77 5.47
CA THR A 185 -39.75 -8.57 6.05
C THR A 185 -40.56 -7.30 5.75
N SER A 186 -41.72 -7.18 6.38
CA SER A 186 -42.74 -6.16 6.12
C SER A 186 -42.43 -4.75 6.66
N SER A 187 -41.24 -4.49 7.20
CA SER A 187 -40.87 -3.15 7.67
C SER A 187 -39.93 -2.44 6.69
N ALA A 188 -40.36 -1.30 6.16
CA ALA A 188 -39.57 -0.46 5.26
C ALA A 188 -38.20 -0.08 5.85
N GLY A 189 -38.09 0.02 7.19
CA GLY A 189 -36.85 0.30 7.90
C GLY A 189 -35.84 -0.87 7.86
N ALA A 190 -36.30 -2.12 7.96
CA ALA A 190 -35.41 -3.28 7.87
C ALA A 190 -34.85 -3.43 6.44
N LEU A 191 -35.69 -3.25 5.41
CA LEU A 191 -35.24 -3.28 4.02
C LEU A 191 -34.23 -2.17 3.70
N ALA A 192 -34.44 -0.95 4.20
CA ALA A 192 -33.50 0.16 4.02
C ALA A 192 -32.14 -0.11 4.70
N ALA A 193 -32.15 -0.64 5.92
CA ALA A 193 -30.93 -1.00 6.63
C ALA A 193 -30.15 -2.10 5.89
N ILE A 194 -30.84 -3.10 5.33
CA ILE A 194 -30.15 -4.18 4.63
C ILE A 194 -29.64 -3.73 3.25
N ARG A 195 -30.36 -2.88 2.52
CA ARG A 195 -29.86 -2.28 1.27
C ARG A 195 -28.60 -1.45 1.48
N SER A 196 -28.54 -0.67 2.57
CA SER A 196 -27.32 0.07 2.93
C SER A 196 -26.15 -0.90 3.15
N ARG A 197 -26.37 -1.98 3.91
CA ARG A 197 -25.38 -3.03 4.14
C ARG A 197 -24.94 -3.73 2.84
N HIS A 198 -25.87 -3.97 1.92
CA HIS A 198 -25.58 -4.54 0.62
C HIS A 198 -24.64 -3.64 -0.21
N ASN A 199 -24.81 -2.32 -0.16
CA ASN A 199 -23.90 -1.41 -0.83
C ASN A 199 -22.48 -1.49 -0.22
N ASP A 200 -22.40 -1.58 1.11
CA ASP A 200 -21.12 -1.69 1.83
C ASP A 200 -20.34 -2.95 1.40
N ILE A 201 -21.00 -4.13 1.32
CA ILE A 201 -20.32 -5.36 0.90
C ILE A 201 -19.84 -5.31 -0.56
N GLN A 202 -20.63 -4.69 -1.45
CA GLN A 202 -20.21 -4.47 -2.83
C GLN A 202 -18.99 -3.55 -2.93
N GLN A 203 -18.88 -2.56 -2.05
CA GLN A 203 -17.71 -1.71 -1.96
C GLN A 203 -16.47 -2.51 -1.53
N ILE A 204 -16.58 -3.33 -0.47
CA ILE A 204 -15.47 -4.17 0.01
C ILE A 204 -14.97 -5.12 -1.08
N VAL A 205 -15.88 -5.81 -1.79
CA VAL A 205 -15.51 -6.75 -2.86
C VAL A 205 -14.79 -6.03 -4.00
N ARG A 206 -15.26 -4.84 -4.40
CA ARG A 206 -14.59 -4.01 -5.41
C ARG A 206 -13.21 -3.57 -4.93
N THR A 207 -13.07 -3.19 -3.67
CA THR A 207 -11.79 -2.82 -3.06
C THR A 207 -10.83 -4.01 -3.06
N LEU A 208 -11.24 -5.20 -2.61
CA LEU A 208 -10.42 -6.41 -2.62
C LEU A 208 -9.94 -6.75 -4.04
N ALA A 209 -10.85 -6.77 -5.02
CA ALA A 209 -10.49 -7.02 -6.43
C ALA A 209 -9.51 -5.96 -6.99
N HIS A 210 -9.66 -4.70 -6.58
CA HIS A 210 -8.71 -3.65 -6.94
C HIS A 210 -7.33 -3.89 -6.30
N LEU A 211 -7.26 -4.29 -5.02
CA LEU A 211 -6.01 -4.60 -4.34
C LEU A 211 -5.31 -5.80 -4.98
N ASP A 212 -6.05 -6.84 -5.36
CA ASP A 212 -5.53 -8.01 -6.08
C ASP A 212 -4.85 -7.61 -7.40
N LYS A 213 -5.49 -6.73 -8.16
CA LYS A 213 -4.90 -6.19 -9.39
C LYS A 213 -3.61 -5.41 -9.13
N VAL A 214 -3.55 -4.63 -8.04
CA VAL A 214 -2.32 -3.93 -7.67
C VAL A 214 -1.23 -4.92 -7.22
N PHE A 215 -1.59 -6.02 -6.55
CA PHE A 215 -0.64 -7.07 -6.23
C PHE A 215 -0.07 -7.77 -7.47
N GLU A 216 -0.89 -8.02 -8.49
CA GLU A 216 -0.45 -8.54 -9.78
C GLU A 216 0.57 -7.60 -10.43
N ASP A 217 0.23 -6.31 -10.54
CA ASP A 217 1.13 -5.27 -11.05
C ASP A 217 2.48 -5.25 -10.31
N MET A 218 2.45 -5.40 -8.98
CA MET A 218 3.66 -5.41 -8.15
C MET A 218 4.46 -6.71 -8.26
N GLY A 219 3.79 -7.84 -8.49
CA GLY A 219 4.42 -9.14 -8.72
C GLY A 219 5.37 -9.07 -9.92
N ASP A 220 4.87 -8.54 -11.03
CA ASP A 220 5.65 -8.33 -12.25
C ASP A 220 6.89 -7.44 -11.99
N MET A 221 6.72 -6.38 -11.21
CA MET A 221 7.81 -5.48 -10.85
C MET A 221 8.85 -6.11 -9.91
N LEU A 222 8.48 -7.07 -9.07
CA LEU A 222 9.44 -7.74 -8.16
C LEU A 222 10.29 -8.78 -8.92
N SER A 223 9.67 -9.54 -9.83
CA SER A 223 10.36 -10.57 -10.62
C SER A 223 11.47 -10.01 -11.52
N ASN A 224 11.33 -8.78 -12.02
CA ASN A 224 12.31 -8.15 -12.91
C ASN A 224 13.60 -7.67 -12.22
N HIS A 225 13.70 -7.76 -10.88
CA HIS A 225 14.79 -7.16 -10.10
C HIS A 225 15.56 -8.14 -9.19
N GLU A 226 15.48 -9.45 -9.41
CA GLU A 226 16.48 -10.37 -8.88
C GLU A 226 17.71 -10.37 -9.81
N PRO A 227 18.81 -9.65 -9.50
CA PRO A 227 20.07 -10.00 -10.12
C PRO A 227 20.42 -11.42 -9.66
N VAL A 228 20.59 -12.34 -10.61
CA VAL A 228 21.48 -13.49 -10.40
C VAL A 228 22.78 -12.89 -9.87
N MET A 229 23.08 -13.14 -8.60
CA MET A 229 24.35 -12.76 -8.01
C MET A 229 25.43 -13.57 -8.74
N ALA A 230 25.93 -13.02 -9.85
CA ALA A 230 27.12 -13.51 -10.49
C ALA A 230 28.26 -13.37 -9.49
N GLN A 231 28.80 -14.52 -9.11
CA GLN A 231 30.03 -14.75 -8.35
C GLN A 231 30.97 -13.54 -8.30
N LEU A 232 31.21 -13.05 -7.09
CA LEU A 232 32.51 -12.51 -6.73
C LEU A 232 33.33 -13.67 -6.15
N ASP A 233 33.81 -14.53 -7.05
CA ASP A 233 34.97 -15.37 -6.78
C ASP A 233 36.23 -14.49 -6.90
N GLY A 234 36.87 -14.23 -5.76
CA GLY A 234 38.18 -13.56 -5.68
C GLY A 234 38.75 -13.72 -4.27
N PRO A 235 39.89 -14.41 -4.07
CA PRO A 235 40.40 -14.72 -2.74
C PRO A 235 41.15 -13.50 -2.17
N ALA A 236 40.58 -12.85 -1.16
CA ALA A 236 41.29 -11.85 -0.36
C ALA A 236 41.74 -12.47 0.97
N VAL A 237 42.98 -12.93 0.92
CA VAL A 237 43.92 -13.32 1.97
C VAL A 237 43.88 -12.44 3.23
N MET A 238 43.84 -13.13 4.39
CA MET A 238 44.48 -12.86 5.69
C MET A 238 44.43 -11.45 6.30
N ILE A 239 43.71 -11.33 7.42
CA ILE A 239 44.30 -10.76 8.64
C ILE A 239 43.97 -11.70 9.80
N ALA A 240 45.01 -12.02 10.55
CA ALA A 240 45.12 -13.07 11.52
C ALA A 240 44.34 -12.80 12.84
N GLN A 241 43.86 -13.89 13.41
CA GLN A 241 44.09 -14.31 14.79
C GLN A 241 43.54 -13.43 15.94
N TYR A 242 42.47 -13.94 16.55
CA TYR A 242 42.32 -13.91 18.00
C TYR A 242 41.57 -15.18 18.46
N ASP A 243 42.30 -16.10 19.07
CA ASP A 243 41.82 -17.32 19.75
C ASP A 243 41.24 -16.96 21.13
N GLY A 244 40.15 -17.63 21.52
CA GLY A 244 39.64 -17.66 22.88
C GLY A 244 38.42 -18.58 23.01
N PRO A 245 38.26 -19.33 24.12
CA PRO A 245 38.16 -20.78 24.07
C PRO A 245 36.74 -21.36 24.17
N ASP A 246 36.58 -22.49 23.47
CA ASP A 246 35.86 -23.72 23.79
C ASP A 246 34.90 -23.71 25.00
N ASP A 247 33.61 -23.88 24.71
CA ASP A 247 32.72 -24.66 25.57
C ASP A 247 31.80 -25.53 24.71
N GLU A 248 32.23 -26.77 24.52
CA GLU A 248 31.42 -27.86 23.99
C GLU A 248 30.56 -28.45 25.11
N THR A 249 29.26 -28.20 25.09
CA THR A 249 28.29 -29.10 25.72
C THR A 249 27.22 -29.55 24.72
N ASN A 250 27.43 -30.78 24.28
CA ASN A 250 26.56 -31.67 23.52
C ASN A 250 25.31 -32.05 24.33
N VAL A 251 24.10 -31.83 23.80
CA VAL A 251 22.98 -32.78 24.00
C VAL A 251 22.08 -32.82 22.76
N ARG A 252 22.02 -34.03 22.17
CA ARG A 252 21.08 -34.52 21.16
C ARG A 252 19.59 -34.45 21.58
N GLY A 253 18.72 -34.28 20.59
CA GLY A 253 17.28 -34.59 20.65
C GLY A 253 16.54 -33.66 19.71
N GLY A 254 16.08 -34.10 18.54
CA GLY A 254 14.92 -34.99 18.42
C GLY A 254 13.73 -34.13 17.99
N GLU A 255 13.30 -34.32 16.74
CA GLU A 255 11.93 -34.15 16.22
C GLU A 255 11.12 -32.88 16.55
N GLY A 256 10.70 -32.16 15.51
CA GLY A 256 9.65 -31.14 15.65
C GLY A 256 9.64 -30.08 14.57
N ARG A 257 9.26 -30.45 13.34
CA ARG A 257 8.82 -29.48 12.32
C ARG A 257 7.50 -28.86 12.78
N ARG A 258 7.54 -27.72 13.48
CA ARG A 258 6.51 -26.66 13.49
C ARG A 258 6.91 -25.55 14.48
N ASP A 259 6.58 -24.31 14.12
CA ASP A 259 6.60 -23.08 14.94
C ASP A 259 7.93 -22.34 15.17
N ARG A 260 8.63 -22.02 14.07
CA ARG A 260 9.70 -21.01 14.07
C ARG A 260 9.19 -19.56 14.09
N THR A 261 7.91 -19.34 13.75
CA THR A 261 7.30 -18.01 13.63
C THR A 261 6.91 -17.39 14.98
N LEU A 262 6.50 -18.20 15.96
CA LEU A 262 6.13 -17.71 17.29
C LEU A 262 7.35 -17.30 18.14
N ARG A 263 8.48 -18.02 17.99
CA ARG A 263 9.74 -17.67 18.67
C ARG A 263 10.33 -16.36 18.14
N ALA A 264 10.20 -16.10 16.83
CA ALA A 264 10.63 -14.84 16.22
C ALA A 264 9.77 -13.65 16.69
N LEU A 265 8.44 -13.83 16.82
CA LEU A 265 7.53 -12.80 17.29
C LEU A 265 7.79 -12.41 18.76
N LEU A 266 8.12 -13.37 19.62
CA LEU A 266 8.49 -13.10 21.02
C LEU A 266 9.81 -12.33 21.13
N ILE A 267 10.78 -12.58 20.25
CA ILE A 267 12.05 -11.83 20.21
C ILE A 267 11.82 -10.39 19.73
N CYS A 268 10.94 -10.18 18.74
CA CYS A 268 10.58 -8.83 18.28
C CYS A 268 9.85 -8.01 19.35
N ILE A 269 8.95 -8.63 20.12
CA ILE A 269 8.25 -7.96 21.23
C ILE A 269 9.22 -7.60 22.35
N ALA A 270 10.14 -8.50 22.70
CA ALA A 270 11.17 -8.23 23.71
C ALA A 270 12.09 -7.06 23.31
N ALA A 271 12.47 -6.98 22.03
CA ALA A 271 13.29 -5.88 21.50
C ALA A 271 12.55 -4.52 21.56
N TRP A 272 11.24 -4.51 21.30
CA TRP A 272 10.40 -3.32 21.38
C TRP A 272 10.29 -2.77 22.82
N ILE A 273 10.14 -3.67 23.80
CA ILE A 273 10.08 -3.30 25.21
C ILE A 273 11.39 -2.66 25.66
N VAL A 274 12.54 -3.24 25.28
CA VAL A 274 13.86 -2.68 25.61
C VAL A 274 14.07 -1.30 24.98
N LEU A 275 13.68 -1.12 23.72
CA LEU A 275 13.74 0.19 23.06
C LEU A 275 12.87 1.24 23.75
N SER A 276 11.66 0.87 24.16
CA SER A 276 10.76 1.79 24.88
C SER A 276 11.31 2.22 26.24
N ALA A 277 11.99 1.32 26.97
CA ALA A 277 12.61 1.62 28.25
C ALA A 277 13.78 2.62 28.11
N ILE A 278 14.59 2.48 27.04
CA ILE A 278 15.71 3.39 26.75
C ILE A 278 15.19 4.80 26.39
N SER A 279 14.14 4.90 25.56
CA SER A 279 13.51 6.20 25.24
C SER A 279 12.86 6.86 26.46
N GLY A 280 12.27 6.08 27.37
CA GLY A 280 11.69 6.59 28.62
C GLY A 280 12.73 7.25 29.55
N ILE A 281 13.92 6.66 29.67
CA ILE A 281 15.01 7.21 30.51
C ILE A 281 15.56 8.51 29.91
N ALA A 282 15.69 8.60 28.58
CA ALA A 282 16.15 9.83 27.92
C ALA A 282 15.15 11.00 28.06
N ALA A 283 13.84 10.73 27.91
CA ALA A 283 12.80 11.74 28.10
C ALA A 283 12.69 12.20 29.56
N GLY A 284 12.85 11.28 30.52
CA GLY A 284 12.85 11.60 31.95
C GLY A 284 14.00 12.52 32.37
N ILE A 285 15.21 12.30 31.84
CA ILE A 285 16.36 13.17 32.12
C ILE A 285 16.19 14.53 31.42
N TYR A 286 15.68 14.56 30.19
CA TYR A 286 15.47 15.80 29.43
C TYR A 286 14.43 16.71 30.10
N LEU A 287 13.30 16.16 30.57
CA LEU A 287 12.27 16.92 31.28
C LEU A 287 12.74 17.42 32.65
N ALA A 288 13.49 16.61 33.41
CA ALA A 288 14.02 17.01 34.72
C ALA A 288 15.07 18.14 34.63
N THR A 289 15.76 18.28 33.49
CA THR A 289 16.68 19.41 33.24
C THR A 289 15.99 20.69 32.78
N ARG A 290 14.75 20.59 32.27
CA ARG A 290 13.98 21.74 31.79
C ARG A 290 13.35 22.53 32.95
N ASP A 291 12.78 21.85 33.94
CA ASP A 291 12.18 22.51 35.11
C ASP A 291 13.20 23.35 35.90
N ARG A 292 14.46 22.89 36.03
CA ARG A 292 15.52 23.68 36.70
C ARG A 292 15.87 25.00 36.00
N LYS A 293 15.57 25.12 34.70
CA LYS A 293 15.94 26.30 33.91
C LYS A 293 14.88 27.41 33.99
N ASP A 294 13.64 27.03 34.30
CA ASP A 294 12.52 27.96 34.44
C ASP A 294 12.49 28.60 35.84
N ASP A 295 12.97 27.89 36.88
CA ASP A 295 13.09 28.43 38.25
C ASP A 295 14.15 29.55 38.40
N ASP A 296 15.23 29.51 37.60
CA ASP A 296 16.28 30.54 37.65
C ASP A 296 15.87 31.86 36.96
N TYR A 297 14.84 31.86 36.11
CA TYR A 297 14.40 33.07 35.41
C TYR A 297 13.58 34.01 36.30
N HIS A 298 12.86 33.48 37.30
CA HIS A 298 12.00 34.27 38.19
C HIS A 298 12.72 34.88 39.41
N ARG A 299 14.01 34.57 39.63
CA ARG A 299 14.79 35.10 40.75
C ARG A 299 15.59 36.37 40.42
N GLY A 300 15.63 36.78 39.14
CA GLY A 300 16.49 37.87 38.65
C GLY A 300 15.85 39.25 38.52
N THR A 301 14.57 39.44 38.83
CA THR A 301 13.83 40.69 38.53
C THR A 301 13.30 41.43 39.76
N ASN A 302 14.00 41.37 40.89
CA ASN A 302 13.77 42.27 42.02
C ASN A 302 15.09 42.89 42.47
N PHE A 303 15.48 43.97 41.81
CA PHE A 303 16.31 45.05 42.35
C PHE A 303 15.83 46.36 41.73
#